data_AF-A0AAU9WS79-F1
#
_entry.id   AF-A0AAU9WS79-F1
#
_cell.length_a   1.000
_cell.length_b   1.000
_cell.length_c   1.000
_cell.angle_alpha   90.00
_cell.angle_beta   90.00
_cell.angle_gamma   90.00
#
_symmetry.space_group_name_H-M   'P 1'
#
loop_
_entity.id
_entity.type
_entity.pdbx_description
1 polymer ?
#
loop_
_entity_poly.entity_id
_entity_poly.type
_entity_poly.pdbx_seq_one_letter_code
_entity_poly.pdbx_strand_id
1 'polypeptide(L)'
;LDLDECADGTHNCDVNAECYNTLGSYNCTCKDRFRGNGTKCTGFTAVFTTLGKSGRKGPVQIGNHYTGQDHDGQVTLSSGIQQWTVPHTGEYRIEAIGASGGYVEDSIIKNGGRGARMIGNFILTKNEIIHILVSQEGKKGENNSKTAGGGGGTFVVRRNNTPLIIAGGGGGIKKMSEQHPGCDASINTTGNAGNNSPLGSAGIEGQGGLTNGVNSGGGGGGFHNNGHDATNSSGRGGKGGAGYLQRGKGGKSLGGFGGGGGSHTVNKGPGGGGGYTGGSGGANDDISCGGGGGSFNNGTNQQNECCNNSAGHGWVNITFLR
;
A
#
# COMPACT_ATOMS: atom_id res chain seq x y z
N LEU A 1 14.95 -44.76 36.14
CA LEU A 1 14.07 -43.62 36.48
C LEU A 1 14.27 -42.61 35.38
N ASP A 2 13.18 -42.20 34.74
CA ASP A 2 13.18 -41.14 33.72
C ASP A 2 12.99 -39.78 34.40
N LEU A 3 13.66 -38.74 33.91
CA LEU A 3 13.43 -37.37 34.38
C LEU A 3 12.37 -36.76 33.46
N ASP A 4 11.31 -36.18 34.02
CA ASP A 4 10.27 -35.54 33.22
C ASP A 4 10.55 -34.03 33.13
N GLU A 5 11.29 -33.61 32.11
CA GLU A 5 11.64 -32.20 31.95
C GLU A 5 10.44 -31.29 31.68
N CYS A 6 9.32 -31.87 31.21
CA CYS A 6 8.06 -31.16 31.00
C CYS A 6 7.36 -30.84 32.32
N ALA A 7 7.29 -31.81 33.24
CA ALA A 7 6.73 -31.62 34.58
C ALA A 7 7.62 -30.75 35.47
N ASP A 8 8.94 -30.91 35.34
CA ASP A 8 9.93 -30.16 36.13
C ASP A 8 10.19 -28.74 35.58
N GLY A 9 9.70 -28.42 34.38
CA GLY A 9 9.87 -27.12 33.73
C GLY A 9 11.32 -26.81 33.35
N THR A 10 12.15 -27.84 33.20
CA THR A 10 13.58 -27.72 32.84
C THR A 10 13.82 -27.78 31.32
N HIS A 11 12.76 -28.01 30.55
CA HIS A 11 12.79 -27.99 29.09
C HIS A 11 13.09 -26.61 28.49
N ASN A 12 13.52 -26.58 27.22
CA ASN A 12 13.78 -25.35 26.47
C ASN A 12 12.76 -25.08 25.34
N CYS A 13 11.60 -25.74 25.37
CA CYS A 13 10.52 -25.49 24.42
C CYS A 13 10.12 -24.00 24.38
N ASP A 14 9.74 -23.52 23.19
CA ASP A 14 9.21 -22.17 23.00
C ASP A 14 7.93 -21.99 23.82
N VAL A 15 7.63 -20.75 24.25
CA VAL A 15 6.36 -20.43 24.94
C VAL A 15 5.13 -20.78 24.10
N ASN A 16 5.29 -20.80 22.77
CA ASN A 16 4.28 -21.22 21.80
C ASN A 16 4.44 -22.68 21.36
N ALA A 17 5.11 -23.53 22.15
CA ALA A 17 5.19 -24.97 21.95
C ALA A 17 4.57 -25.74 23.13
N GLU A 18 4.24 -26.99 22.86
CA GLU A 18 3.86 -28.01 23.84
C GLU A 18 5.04 -28.95 24.05
N CYS A 19 5.33 -29.25 25.32
CA CYS A 19 6.37 -30.19 25.73
C CYS A 19 5.76 -31.59 25.90
N TYR A 20 6.42 -32.60 25.34
CA TYR A 20 6.05 -33.99 25.43
C TYR A 20 7.23 -34.80 25.98
N ASN A 21 7.10 -35.34 27.19
CA ASN A 21 8.17 -36.14 27.80
C ASN A 21 8.34 -37.48 27.07
N THR A 22 9.58 -37.94 26.94
CA THR A 22 9.96 -39.21 26.31
C THR A 22 11.01 -39.93 27.15
N LEU A 23 11.17 -41.25 26.99
CA LEU A 23 12.16 -41.95 27.81
C LEU A 23 13.59 -41.44 27.52
N GLY A 24 14.20 -40.78 28.50
CA GLY A 24 15.53 -40.20 28.46
C GLY A 24 15.63 -38.81 27.82
N SER A 25 14.52 -38.17 27.45
CA SER A 25 14.50 -36.81 26.86
C SER A 25 13.08 -36.22 26.76
N TYR A 26 12.91 -35.11 26.04
CA TYR A 26 11.60 -34.55 25.71
C TYR A 26 11.55 -34.07 24.25
N ASN A 27 10.34 -33.87 23.74
CA ASN A 27 10.10 -33.29 22.43
C ASN A 27 9.23 -32.03 22.54
N CYS A 28 9.54 -31.03 21.74
CA CYS A 28 8.77 -29.79 21.66
C CYS A 28 8.02 -29.75 20.34
N THR A 29 6.71 -29.53 20.36
CA THR A 29 5.91 -29.33 19.15
C THR A 29 5.24 -27.97 19.21
N CYS A 30 5.38 -27.14 18.17
CA CYS A 30 4.70 -25.85 18.16
C CYS A 30 3.19 -26.04 18.31
N LYS A 31 2.57 -25.19 19.15
CA LYS A 31 1.12 -25.12 19.33
C LYS A 31 0.45 -24.85 17.99
N ASP A 32 -0.83 -25.21 17.90
CA ASP A 32 -1.67 -24.87 16.76
C ASP A 32 -1.51 -23.41 16.35
N ARG A 33 -1.25 -23.19 15.05
CA ARG A 33 -1.05 -21.89 14.38
C ARG A 33 0.35 -21.28 14.52
N PHE A 34 1.30 -22.05 15.06
CA PHE A 34 2.73 -21.73 15.06
C PHE A 34 3.53 -22.77 14.26
N ARG A 35 4.63 -22.35 13.67
CA ARG A 35 5.57 -23.20 12.91
C ARG A 35 6.97 -23.06 13.46
N GLY A 36 7.75 -24.13 13.36
CA GLY A 36 9.14 -24.15 13.79
C GLY A 36 9.55 -25.51 14.30
N ASN A 37 10.65 -25.55 15.05
CA ASN A 37 11.25 -26.78 15.56
C ASN A 37 10.85 -27.08 17.03
N GLY A 38 9.83 -26.40 17.55
CA GLY A 38 9.36 -26.56 18.94
C GLY A 38 10.16 -25.78 19.98
N THR A 39 11.47 -25.56 19.78
CA THR A 39 12.26 -24.65 20.63
C THR A 39 12.20 -23.20 20.16
N LYS A 40 11.75 -22.99 18.92
CA LYS A 40 11.44 -21.68 18.36
C LYS A 40 10.19 -21.80 17.50
N CYS A 41 9.13 -21.10 17.86
CA CYS A 41 7.83 -21.17 17.19
C CYS A 41 7.39 -19.78 16.72
N THR A 42 7.17 -19.64 15.41
CA THR A 42 6.71 -18.39 14.78
C THR A 42 5.24 -18.50 14.39
N GLY A 43 4.44 -17.49 14.73
CA GLY A 43 3.03 -17.44 14.37
C GLY A 43 2.79 -17.23 12.88
N PHE A 44 1.59 -17.57 12.42
CA PHE A 44 1.17 -17.39 11.02
C PHE A 44 1.40 -15.95 10.53
N THR A 45 2.08 -15.83 9.38
CA THR A 45 2.34 -14.54 8.73
C THR A 45 2.12 -14.61 7.22
N ALA A 46 1.32 -13.68 6.70
CA ALA A 46 1.06 -13.54 5.26
C ALA A 46 1.52 -12.19 4.74
N VAL A 47 2.54 -12.21 3.87
CA VAL A 47 3.13 -11.01 3.26
C VAL A 47 2.72 -10.91 1.79
N PHE A 48 1.98 -9.86 1.46
CA PHE A 48 1.50 -9.57 0.11
C PHE A 48 2.34 -8.47 -0.53
N THR A 49 2.81 -8.73 -1.75
CA THR A 49 3.63 -7.80 -2.53
C THR A 49 2.95 -7.51 -3.88
N THR A 50 3.63 -6.78 -4.77
CA THR A 50 3.12 -6.49 -6.12
C THR A 50 3.17 -7.68 -7.08
N LEU A 51 3.58 -8.87 -6.62
CA LEU A 51 3.79 -10.07 -7.46
C LEU A 51 4.77 -9.78 -8.61
N GLY A 52 5.85 -9.06 -8.31
CA GLY A 52 6.88 -8.65 -9.27
C GLY A 52 6.42 -7.61 -10.30
N LYS A 53 5.22 -7.03 -10.15
CA LYS A 53 4.67 -6.07 -11.11
C LYS A 53 5.01 -4.63 -10.73
N SER A 54 5.20 -3.80 -11.75
CA SER A 54 5.41 -2.35 -11.64
C SER A 54 4.66 -1.59 -12.75
N GLY A 55 4.38 -0.30 -12.50
CA GLY A 55 3.67 0.61 -13.38
C GLY A 55 2.20 0.82 -13.01
N ARG A 56 1.34 1.05 -14.01
CA ARG A 56 -0.05 1.48 -13.78
C ARG A 56 -1.06 0.34 -13.62
N LYS A 57 -0.74 -0.83 -14.14
CA LYS A 57 -1.62 -2.02 -14.12
C LYS A 57 -1.12 -2.94 -13.01
N GLY A 58 -2.06 -3.54 -12.29
CA GLY A 58 -1.75 -4.56 -11.30
C GLY A 58 -1.28 -5.88 -11.95
N PRO A 59 -0.89 -6.84 -11.12
CA PRO A 59 -0.50 -8.17 -11.57
C PRO A 59 -1.66 -8.92 -12.24
N VAL A 60 -1.33 -9.89 -13.09
CA VAL A 60 -2.33 -10.72 -13.81
C VAL A 60 -2.23 -12.21 -13.48
N GLN A 61 -1.18 -12.62 -12.77
CA GLN A 61 -0.97 -13.99 -12.30
C GLN A 61 -0.18 -14.00 -10.99
N ILE A 62 -0.36 -15.04 -10.17
CA ILE A 62 0.38 -15.25 -8.91
C ILE A 62 1.68 -16.02 -9.16
N GLY A 63 1.69 -16.99 -10.08
CA GLY A 63 2.85 -17.88 -10.28
C GLY A 63 3.22 -18.60 -8.98
N ASN A 64 4.53 -18.73 -8.73
CA ASN A 64 5.06 -19.42 -7.54
C ASN A 64 5.41 -18.45 -6.40
N HIS A 65 4.91 -17.19 -6.44
CA HIS A 65 5.31 -16.15 -5.50
C HIS A 65 5.09 -16.52 -4.03
N TYR A 66 4.05 -17.30 -3.73
CA TYR A 66 3.69 -17.69 -2.36
C TYR A 66 3.96 -19.17 -2.05
N THR A 67 4.57 -19.91 -2.97
CA THR A 67 4.88 -21.33 -2.74
C THR A 67 5.77 -21.51 -1.52
N GLY A 68 5.35 -22.36 -0.59
CA GLY A 68 6.06 -22.63 0.67
C GLY A 68 5.91 -21.55 1.74
N GLN A 69 5.18 -20.46 1.50
CA GLN A 69 4.85 -19.48 2.52
C GLN A 69 3.61 -19.92 3.32
N ASP A 70 3.32 -19.26 4.44
CA ASP A 70 2.19 -19.68 5.31
C ASP A 70 0.82 -19.57 4.64
N HIS A 71 0.69 -18.69 3.65
CA HIS A 71 -0.52 -18.46 2.88
C HIS A 71 -0.48 -19.09 1.47
N ASP A 72 0.41 -20.06 1.26
CA ASP A 72 0.44 -20.87 0.03
C ASP A 72 -0.93 -21.56 -0.19
N GLY A 73 -1.40 -21.54 -1.44
CA GLY A 73 -2.72 -22.06 -1.81
C GLY A 73 -3.93 -21.29 -1.29
N GLN A 74 -3.74 -20.18 -0.55
CA GLN A 74 -4.85 -19.40 0.05
C GLN A 74 -5.20 -18.13 -0.72
N VAL A 75 -4.54 -17.86 -1.85
CA VAL A 75 -4.67 -16.60 -2.60
C VAL A 75 -5.11 -16.87 -4.03
N THR A 76 -6.17 -16.18 -4.46
CA THR A 76 -6.53 -16.05 -5.87
C THR A 76 -6.33 -14.60 -6.33
N LEU A 77 -6.36 -14.35 -7.64
CA LEU A 77 -6.10 -13.02 -8.19
C LEU A 77 -7.18 -12.62 -9.19
N SER A 78 -7.71 -11.40 -9.03
CA SER A 78 -8.68 -10.83 -9.97
C SER A 78 -8.42 -9.35 -10.18
N SER A 79 -8.23 -8.94 -11.44
CA SER A 79 -8.03 -7.52 -11.80
C SER A 79 -6.87 -6.83 -11.05
N GLY A 80 -5.80 -7.56 -10.74
CA GLY A 80 -4.67 -7.05 -9.95
C GLY A 80 -4.90 -6.98 -8.45
N ILE A 81 -6.05 -7.44 -7.96
CA ILE A 81 -6.39 -7.53 -6.54
C ILE A 81 -6.26 -8.98 -6.10
N GLN A 82 -5.46 -9.19 -5.07
CA GLN A 82 -5.24 -10.50 -4.45
C GLN A 82 -6.40 -10.78 -3.50
N GLN A 83 -7.00 -11.95 -3.59
CA GLN A 83 -8.13 -12.38 -2.77
C GLN A 83 -7.65 -13.49 -1.86
N TRP A 84 -7.39 -13.15 -0.59
CA TRP A 84 -6.88 -14.08 0.40
C TRP A 84 -8.02 -14.65 1.24
N THR A 85 -8.04 -15.98 1.39
CA THR A 85 -8.98 -16.70 2.25
C THR A 85 -8.37 -16.85 3.64
N VAL A 86 -9.03 -16.27 4.64
CA VAL A 86 -8.56 -16.29 6.03
C VAL A 86 -8.55 -17.74 6.57
N PRO A 87 -7.40 -18.26 7.04
CA PRO A 87 -7.27 -19.66 7.46
C PRO A 87 -7.86 -19.94 8.84
N HIS A 88 -7.87 -18.94 9.74
CA HIS A 88 -8.31 -19.08 11.12
C HIS A 88 -9.16 -17.89 11.58
N THR A 89 -10.19 -18.13 12.39
CA THR A 89 -10.92 -17.04 13.07
C THR A 89 -10.06 -16.53 14.22
N GLY A 90 -9.94 -15.21 14.35
CA GLY A 90 -9.25 -14.59 15.48
C GLY A 90 -8.82 -13.16 15.23
N GLU A 91 -7.93 -12.67 16.09
CA GLU A 91 -7.35 -11.33 15.99
C GLU A 91 -6.10 -11.36 15.11
N TYR A 92 -6.04 -10.46 14.12
CA TYR A 92 -4.92 -10.29 13.21
C TYR A 92 -4.36 -8.87 13.30
N ARG A 93 -3.04 -8.74 13.29
CA ARG A 93 -2.36 -7.46 13.08
C ARG A 93 -2.11 -7.29 11.59
N ILE A 94 -2.60 -6.19 11.02
CA ILE A 94 -2.42 -5.86 9.61
C ILE A 94 -1.59 -4.58 9.53
N GLU A 95 -0.46 -4.67 8.84
CA GLU A 95 0.40 -3.56 8.47
C GLU A 95 0.33 -3.36 6.96
N ALA A 96 0.02 -2.14 6.52
CA ALA A 96 -0.09 -1.77 5.12
C ALA A 96 0.80 -0.56 4.81
N ILE A 97 1.56 -0.66 3.73
CA ILE A 97 2.46 0.41 3.24
C ILE A 97 1.98 0.90 1.88
N GLY A 98 1.80 2.20 1.72
CA GLY A 98 1.55 2.85 0.43
C GLY A 98 2.84 3.02 -0.38
N ALA A 99 2.73 3.10 -1.70
CA ALA A 99 3.89 3.25 -2.57
C ALA A 99 4.36 4.72 -2.62
N SER A 100 5.65 4.93 -2.88
CA SER A 100 6.17 6.27 -3.13
C SER A 100 5.72 6.81 -4.49
N GLY A 101 5.67 8.13 -4.60
CA GLY A 101 5.62 8.82 -5.88
C GLY A 101 6.93 8.70 -6.64
N GLY A 102 6.88 8.96 -7.94
CA GLY A 102 8.08 9.03 -8.76
C GLY A 102 8.80 10.38 -8.63
N TYR A 103 10.02 10.42 -9.14
CA TYR A 103 10.84 11.62 -9.24
C TYR A 103 11.42 11.82 -10.65
N VAL A 104 12.18 12.90 -10.82
CA VAL A 104 12.93 13.20 -12.05
C VAL A 104 14.39 13.46 -11.76
N GLU A 105 15.26 13.22 -12.74
CA GLU A 105 16.71 13.39 -12.56
C GLU A 105 17.12 14.84 -12.25
N ASP A 106 16.37 15.82 -12.74
CA ASP A 106 16.63 17.25 -12.45
C ASP A 106 16.31 17.63 -10.99
N SER A 107 15.66 16.77 -10.20
CA SER A 107 15.42 17.02 -8.78
C SER A 107 16.68 16.75 -7.96
N ILE A 108 16.92 17.58 -6.94
CA ILE A 108 17.96 17.34 -5.94
C ILE A 108 17.57 16.12 -5.10
N ILE A 109 16.31 16.06 -4.67
CA ILE A 109 15.76 14.88 -4.01
C ILE A 109 15.47 13.78 -5.04
N LYS A 110 15.95 12.56 -4.75
CA LYS A 110 15.85 11.39 -5.65
C LYS A 110 14.77 10.41 -5.20
N ASN A 111 13.71 10.97 -4.64
CA ASN A 111 12.54 10.29 -4.12
C ASN A 111 11.32 11.18 -4.37
N GLY A 112 10.17 10.59 -4.65
CA GLY A 112 8.92 11.33 -4.73
C GLY A 112 8.34 11.60 -3.34
N GLY A 113 7.05 11.94 -3.32
CA GLY A 113 6.26 11.86 -2.10
C GLY A 113 6.34 10.47 -1.49
N ARG A 114 6.42 10.39 -0.17
CA ARG A 114 6.58 9.15 0.57
C ARG A 114 5.21 8.51 0.84
N GLY A 115 5.12 7.19 0.79
CA GLY A 115 3.92 6.45 1.13
C GLY A 115 3.68 6.37 2.64
N ALA A 116 2.42 6.22 3.06
CA ALA A 116 2.05 6.08 4.47
C ALA A 116 2.26 4.64 4.96
N ARG A 117 2.44 4.49 6.26
CA ARG A 117 2.44 3.21 6.97
C ARG A 117 1.27 3.18 7.94
N MET A 118 0.39 2.21 7.79
CA MET A 118 -0.82 2.06 8.60
C MET A 118 -0.80 0.70 9.27
N ILE A 119 -1.04 0.65 10.58
CA ILE A 119 -1.13 -0.61 11.31
C ILE A 119 -2.35 -0.61 12.22
N GLY A 120 -3.08 -1.73 12.27
CA GLY A 120 -4.15 -1.95 13.23
C GLY A 120 -4.39 -3.43 13.49
N ASN A 121 -5.15 -3.71 14.54
CA ASN A 121 -5.65 -5.04 14.87
C ASN A 121 -7.11 -5.19 14.40
N PHE A 122 -7.43 -6.37 13.86
CA PHE A 122 -8.72 -6.67 13.24
C PHE A 122 -9.17 -8.08 13.61
N ILE A 123 -10.46 -8.24 13.89
CA ILE A 123 -11.08 -9.57 14.00
C ILE A 123 -11.48 -10.02 12.60
N LEU A 124 -10.91 -11.15 12.16
CA LEU A 124 -11.23 -11.80 10.89
C LEU A 124 -11.81 -13.19 11.15
N THR A 125 -12.69 -13.64 10.27
CA THR A 125 -13.34 -14.96 10.41
C THR A 125 -12.75 -15.95 9.41
N LYS A 126 -12.55 -17.20 9.82
CA LYS A 126 -12.14 -18.27 8.90
C LYS A 126 -13.04 -18.32 7.67
N ASN A 127 -12.44 -18.52 6.50
CA ASN A 127 -13.08 -18.52 5.18
C ASN A 127 -13.62 -17.15 4.71
N GLU A 128 -13.45 -16.07 5.50
CA GLU A 128 -13.65 -14.71 5.00
C GLU A 128 -12.65 -14.43 3.87
N ILE A 129 -13.10 -13.71 2.84
CA ILE A 129 -12.24 -13.29 1.74
C ILE A 129 -11.86 -11.83 1.95
N ILE A 130 -10.55 -11.59 2.04
CA ILE A 130 -9.96 -10.25 2.13
C ILE A 130 -9.35 -9.89 0.78
N HIS A 131 -9.78 -8.75 0.24
CA HIS A 131 -9.21 -8.16 -0.96
C HIS A 131 -8.00 -7.30 -0.59
N ILE A 132 -6.87 -7.58 -1.24
CA ILE A 132 -5.59 -6.95 -1.01
C ILE A 132 -5.07 -6.40 -2.33
N LEU A 133 -5.12 -5.09 -2.47
CA LEU A 133 -4.50 -4.36 -3.57
C LEU A 133 -3.19 -3.78 -3.06
N VAL A 134 -2.07 -4.32 -3.53
CA VAL A 134 -0.74 -3.80 -3.20
C VAL A 134 -0.34 -2.74 -4.20
N SER A 135 -0.01 -1.55 -3.70
CA SER A 135 0.34 -0.40 -4.55
C SER A 135 1.68 -0.56 -5.25
N GLN A 136 1.79 0.11 -6.40
CA GLN A 136 3.02 0.24 -7.17
C GLN A 136 3.50 1.68 -7.18
N GLU A 137 4.82 1.85 -7.24
CA GLU A 137 5.49 3.15 -7.26
C GLU A 137 5.08 3.96 -8.50
N GLY A 138 5.00 5.27 -8.33
CA GLY A 138 4.88 6.19 -9.46
C GLY A 138 6.13 6.13 -10.33
N LYS A 139 5.98 5.97 -11.64
CA LYS A 139 7.15 5.91 -12.52
C LYS A 139 7.87 7.26 -12.55
N LYS A 140 9.20 7.18 -12.58
CA LYS A 140 10.07 8.32 -12.88
C LYS A 140 9.80 8.90 -14.28
N GLY A 141 10.02 10.20 -14.43
CA GLY A 141 10.06 10.83 -15.74
C GLY A 141 11.36 10.47 -16.47
N GLU A 142 11.26 9.99 -17.72
CA GLU A 142 12.41 9.75 -18.61
C GLU A 142 12.48 10.81 -19.71
N ASN A 143 13.70 11.11 -20.20
CA ASN A 143 14.04 11.90 -21.41
C ASN A 143 13.01 12.98 -21.80
N ASN A 144 13.34 14.24 -21.53
CA ASN A 144 12.51 15.44 -21.71
C ASN A 144 11.27 15.53 -20.79
N SER A 145 10.77 14.43 -20.20
CA SER A 145 9.64 14.48 -19.27
C SER A 145 10.10 14.95 -17.88
N LYS A 146 10.13 16.26 -17.67
CA LYS A 146 10.47 16.89 -16.38
C LYS A 146 9.35 16.75 -15.34
N THR A 147 8.73 15.59 -15.21
CA THR A 147 7.66 15.31 -14.25
C THR A 147 7.50 13.81 -13.98
N ALA A 148 6.89 13.47 -12.84
CA ALA A 148 6.68 12.09 -12.41
C ALA A 148 5.22 11.80 -12.02
N GLY A 149 4.87 10.52 -12.01
CA GLY A 149 3.54 10.06 -11.57
C GLY A 149 3.45 9.87 -10.06
N GLY A 150 2.23 9.90 -9.53
CA GLY A 150 1.97 9.55 -8.13
C GLY A 150 2.03 8.04 -7.90
N GLY A 151 2.41 7.65 -6.67
CA GLY A 151 2.33 6.29 -6.17
C GLY A 151 0.90 5.90 -5.87
N GLY A 152 0.60 4.60 -5.94
CA GLY A 152 -0.71 4.11 -5.55
C GLY A 152 -0.89 3.95 -4.04
N GLY A 153 -2.15 3.90 -3.61
CA GLY A 153 -2.52 3.46 -2.27
C GLY A 153 -2.60 1.94 -2.17
N THR A 154 -2.29 1.40 -1.00
CA THR A 154 -2.43 -0.03 -0.68
C THR A 154 -3.73 -0.23 0.08
N PHE A 155 -4.56 -1.18 -0.35
CA PHE A 155 -5.91 -1.37 0.17
C PHE A 155 -6.07 -2.79 0.73
N VAL A 156 -6.54 -2.89 1.97
CA VAL A 156 -6.99 -4.13 2.60
C VAL A 156 -8.47 -3.97 2.95
N VAL A 157 -9.32 -4.72 2.26
CA VAL A 157 -10.76 -4.47 2.19
C VAL A 157 -11.50 -5.79 2.26
N ARG A 158 -12.61 -5.86 2.98
CA ARG A 158 -13.49 -7.03 2.95
C ARG A 158 -14.16 -7.21 1.57
N ARG A 159 -14.60 -8.43 1.26
CA ARG A 159 -15.27 -8.76 0.00
C ARG A 159 -16.47 -7.87 -0.35
N ASN A 160 -17.19 -7.37 0.66
CA ASN A 160 -18.33 -6.46 0.52
C ASN A 160 -17.95 -4.98 0.33
N ASN A 161 -16.68 -4.69 0.02
CA ASN A 161 -16.13 -3.33 -0.10
C ASN A 161 -16.13 -2.53 1.21
N THR A 162 -16.11 -3.18 2.38
CA THR A 162 -15.85 -2.48 3.64
C THR A 162 -14.34 -2.37 3.89
N PRO A 163 -13.75 -1.16 3.93
CA PRO A 163 -12.32 -1.00 4.16
C PRO A 163 -11.93 -1.43 5.59
N LEU A 164 -10.82 -2.15 5.73
CA LEU A 164 -10.19 -2.43 7.02
C LEU A 164 -9.12 -1.38 7.28
N ILE A 165 -8.15 -1.33 6.36
CA ILE A 165 -6.99 -0.46 6.43
C ILE A 165 -6.52 -0.11 5.02
N ILE A 166 -6.19 1.16 4.80
CA ILE A 166 -5.73 1.70 3.53
C ILE A 166 -4.56 2.63 3.83
N ALA A 167 -3.43 2.40 3.17
CA ALA A 167 -2.26 3.27 3.26
C ALA A 167 -2.16 4.13 1.99
N GLY A 168 -2.17 5.44 2.15
CA GLY A 168 -2.04 6.39 1.05
C GLY A 168 -0.66 6.31 0.36
N GLY A 169 -0.65 6.51 -0.95
CA GLY A 169 0.56 6.65 -1.76
C GLY A 169 1.04 8.09 -1.83
N GLY A 170 2.34 8.27 -2.07
CA GLY A 170 2.91 9.61 -2.23
C GLY A 170 2.66 10.22 -3.62
N GLY A 171 2.64 11.55 -3.70
CA GLY A 171 2.55 12.29 -4.95
C GLY A 171 3.86 12.30 -5.73
N GLY A 172 3.80 12.42 -7.05
CA GLY A 172 4.97 12.61 -7.89
C GLY A 172 5.57 14.02 -7.69
N ILE A 173 6.84 14.18 -8.07
CA ILE A 173 7.52 15.48 -7.95
C ILE A 173 8.07 16.01 -9.28
N LYS A 174 8.32 17.31 -9.32
CA LYS A 174 8.94 18.03 -10.43
C LYS A 174 9.97 19.04 -9.89
N LYS A 175 11.26 18.77 -10.14
CA LYS A 175 12.40 19.61 -9.77
C LYS A 175 12.39 20.11 -8.33
N MET A 176 12.00 19.25 -7.40
CA MET A 176 12.00 19.62 -5.97
C MET A 176 13.44 19.68 -5.47
N SER A 177 13.76 20.75 -4.73
CA SER A 177 15.03 20.92 -4.01
C SER A 177 15.01 20.30 -2.62
N GLU A 178 13.82 20.16 -2.02
CA GLU A 178 13.60 19.63 -0.67
C GLU A 178 12.32 18.80 -0.60
N GLN A 179 12.20 17.92 0.40
CA GLN A 179 10.96 17.17 0.63
C GLN A 179 9.89 18.12 1.18
N HIS A 180 8.70 18.06 0.60
CA HIS A 180 7.57 18.85 1.10
C HIS A 180 6.48 17.92 1.66
N PRO A 181 5.99 18.13 2.89
CA PRO A 181 4.99 17.25 3.53
C PRO A 181 3.71 17.07 2.70
N GLY A 182 3.32 18.10 1.95
CA GLY A 182 2.19 18.02 1.03
C GLY A 182 2.34 16.97 -0.07
N CYS A 183 3.56 16.58 -0.45
CA CYS A 183 3.80 15.52 -1.43
C CYS A 183 3.62 14.12 -0.82
N ASP A 184 3.85 14.00 0.49
CA ASP A 184 3.76 12.72 1.17
C ASP A 184 2.31 12.31 1.41
N ALA A 185 2.08 11.02 1.60
CA ALA A 185 0.79 10.50 1.99
C ALA A 185 0.37 10.99 3.38
N SER A 186 -0.93 11.18 3.56
CA SER A 186 -1.55 11.55 4.82
C SER A 186 -1.98 10.31 5.60
N ILE A 187 -1.76 10.28 6.92
CA ILE A 187 -2.34 9.24 7.81
C ILE A 187 -3.83 9.46 8.10
N ASN A 188 -4.35 10.64 7.75
CA ASN A 188 -5.76 10.96 7.88
C ASN A 188 -6.55 10.53 6.64
N THR A 189 -7.87 10.52 6.76
CA THR A 189 -8.78 10.19 5.65
C THR A 189 -8.68 11.15 4.46
N THR A 190 -8.26 12.39 4.70
CA THR A 190 -8.07 13.40 3.66
C THR A 190 -6.63 13.38 3.15
N GLY A 191 -6.46 13.34 1.84
CA GLY A 191 -5.18 13.48 1.16
C GLY A 191 -4.65 14.90 1.23
N ASN A 192 -3.53 15.14 0.55
CA ASN A 192 -2.86 16.42 0.52
C ASN A 192 -3.06 17.15 -0.81
N ALA A 193 -2.84 18.47 -0.81
CA ALA A 193 -2.91 19.31 -2.00
C ALA A 193 -1.62 19.31 -2.85
N GLY A 194 -0.48 18.91 -2.26
CA GLY A 194 0.84 19.02 -2.89
C GLY A 194 1.55 20.34 -2.56
N ASN A 195 2.55 20.69 -3.39
CA ASN A 195 3.30 21.95 -3.31
C ASN A 195 3.18 22.72 -4.63
N ASN A 196 3.10 24.04 -4.54
CA ASN A 196 2.75 24.92 -5.66
C ASN A 196 1.46 24.47 -6.35
N SER A 197 0.43 24.16 -5.55
CA SER A 197 -0.92 23.80 -5.97
C SER A 197 -1.94 24.79 -5.41
N PRO A 198 -2.09 26.00 -5.98
CA PRO A 198 -2.86 27.06 -5.34
C PRO A 198 -4.36 26.80 -5.16
N LEU A 199 -4.96 25.75 -5.74
CA LEU A 199 -6.42 25.52 -5.69
C LEU A 199 -6.89 24.05 -5.66
N GLY A 200 -5.99 23.07 -5.43
CA GLY A 200 -6.36 21.65 -5.49
C GLY A 200 -6.75 21.08 -4.12
N SER A 201 -8.02 21.12 -3.74
CA SER A 201 -8.51 20.39 -2.56
C SER A 201 -8.27 18.88 -2.73
N ALA A 202 -7.73 18.21 -1.72
CA ALA A 202 -7.73 16.76 -1.71
C ALA A 202 -9.17 16.23 -1.72
N GLY A 203 -9.38 15.00 -2.22
CA GLY A 203 -10.70 14.38 -2.15
C GLY A 203 -11.20 14.32 -0.69
N ILE A 204 -12.49 14.55 -0.47
CA ILE A 204 -13.15 14.32 0.83
C ILE A 204 -13.79 12.93 0.84
N GLU A 205 -14.00 12.29 1.99
CA GLU A 205 -14.86 11.08 2.13
C GLU A 205 -14.66 9.96 1.08
N GLY A 206 -13.41 9.60 0.82
CA GLY A 206 -13.09 8.53 -0.12
C GLY A 206 -13.07 8.91 -1.60
N GLN A 207 -13.22 10.19 -1.92
CA GLN A 207 -13.22 10.71 -3.30
C GLN A 207 -11.79 10.81 -3.87
N GLY A 208 -11.68 10.82 -5.19
CA GLY A 208 -10.45 11.09 -5.91
C GLY A 208 -9.96 12.53 -5.75
N GLY A 209 -8.68 12.74 -5.98
CA GLY A 209 -8.05 14.06 -5.89
C GLY A 209 -8.44 14.97 -7.04
N LEU A 210 -8.48 16.27 -6.77
CA LEU A 210 -8.75 17.31 -7.77
C LEU A 210 -7.48 17.69 -8.55
N THR A 211 -7.64 18.47 -9.62
CA THR A 211 -6.52 19.01 -10.41
C THR A 211 -6.67 20.51 -10.62
N ASN A 212 -5.56 21.21 -10.80
CA ASN A 212 -5.52 22.66 -11.01
C ASN A 212 -5.74 23.06 -12.50
N GLY A 213 -6.56 22.30 -13.24
CA GLY A 213 -6.88 22.60 -14.63
C GLY A 213 -5.73 22.37 -15.64
N VAL A 214 -5.62 23.25 -16.64
CA VAL A 214 -4.80 23.07 -17.86
C VAL A 214 -3.34 22.76 -17.54
N ASN A 215 -2.80 21.69 -18.14
CA ASN A 215 -1.40 21.24 -18.02
C ASN A 215 -0.93 20.69 -16.65
N SER A 216 -1.81 20.60 -15.65
CA SER A 216 -1.49 19.96 -14.37
C SER A 216 -1.40 18.43 -14.47
N GLY A 217 -0.92 17.79 -13.40
CA GLY A 217 -0.97 16.35 -13.23
C GLY A 217 -2.37 15.86 -12.89
N GLY A 218 -2.62 14.57 -13.08
CA GLY A 218 -3.91 13.96 -12.73
C GLY A 218 -4.02 13.76 -11.22
N GLY A 219 -5.23 13.85 -10.69
CA GLY A 219 -5.49 13.53 -9.29
C GLY A 219 -5.32 12.04 -9.02
N GLY A 220 -5.00 11.69 -7.77
CA GLY A 220 -5.03 10.31 -7.32
C GLY A 220 -6.45 9.75 -7.28
N GLY A 221 -6.61 8.45 -7.48
CA GLY A 221 -7.86 7.74 -7.23
C GLY A 221 -8.12 7.60 -5.74
N GLY A 222 -9.38 7.76 -5.34
CA GLY A 222 -9.84 7.49 -3.99
C GLY A 222 -10.37 6.06 -3.85
N PHE A 223 -11.04 5.80 -2.73
CA PHE A 223 -11.73 4.54 -2.51
C PHE A 223 -12.96 4.43 -3.42
N HIS A 224 -13.79 5.49 -3.46
CA HIS A 224 -15.09 5.48 -4.13
C HIS A 224 -15.02 5.76 -5.63
N ASN A 225 -14.14 6.68 -6.05
CA ASN A 225 -14.07 7.10 -7.44
C ASN A 225 -12.67 7.51 -7.91
N ASN A 226 -12.61 7.78 -9.21
CA ASN A 226 -11.39 8.16 -9.91
C ASN A 226 -10.97 9.58 -9.53
N GLY A 227 -9.65 9.83 -9.57
CA GLY A 227 -9.11 11.18 -9.55
C GLY A 227 -9.52 11.96 -10.80
N HIS A 228 -9.53 13.28 -10.68
CA HIS A 228 -9.84 14.13 -11.81
C HIS A 228 -8.74 14.09 -12.87
N ASP A 229 -9.17 14.14 -14.12
CA ASP A 229 -8.30 14.48 -15.24
C ASP A 229 -8.01 15.98 -15.21
N ALA A 230 -6.77 16.36 -15.51
CA ALA A 230 -6.43 17.69 -15.93
C ALA A 230 -6.66 17.78 -17.45
N THR A 231 -7.40 18.79 -17.92
CA THR A 231 -7.66 18.97 -19.36
C THR A 231 -7.37 20.39 -19.80
N ASN A 232 -6.74 20.53 -20.97
CA ASN A 232 -6.76 21.77 -21.74
C ASN A 232 -7.77 21.69 -22.89
N SER A 233 -7.95 22.77 -23.63
CA SER A 233 -8.85 22.87 -24.80
C SER A 233 -8.54 21.85 -25.92
N SER A 234 -7.37 21.21 -25.91
CA SER A 234 -6.98 20.13 -26.82
C SER A 234 -7.04 18.73 -26.19
N GLY A 235 -7.65 18.58 -25.01
CA GLY A 235 -7.76 17.31 -24.27
C GLY A 235 -6.45 16.82 -23.66
N ARG A 236 -5.42 17.69 -23.58
CA ARG A 236 -4.08 17.35 -23.07
C ARG A 236 -3.93 17.77 -21.60
N GLY A 237 -3.62 16.82 -20.72
CA GLY A 237 -3.37 17.06 -19.29
C GLY A 237 -3.49 15.79 -18.45
N GLY A 238 -2.83 15.77 -17.28
CA GLY A 238 -2.64 14.59 -16.43
C GLY A 238 -3.90 13.75 -16.27
N LYS A 239 -3.80 12.43 -16.47
CA LYS A 239 -4.95 11.54 -16.31
C LYS A 239 -5.06 11.07 -14.87
N GLY A 240 -6.26 11.17 -14.32
CA GLY A 240 -6.56 10.74 -12.97
C GLY A 240 -6.31 9.24 -12.80
N GLY A 241 -5.89 8.84 -11.60
CA GLY A 241 -5.87 7.44 -11.21
C GLY A 241 -7.29 6.92 -11.00
N ALA A 242 -7.55 5.68 -11.38
CA ALA A 242 -8.81 5.03 -11.09
C ALA A 242 -8.91 4.72 -9.58
N GLY A 243 -10.11 4.87 -9.01
CA GLY A 243 -10.34 4.55 -7.61
C GLY A 243 -10.31 3.04 -7.33
N TYR A 244 -10.29 2.64 -6.06
CA TYR A 244 -10.26 1.23 -5.67
C TYR A 244 -11.46 0.46 -6.24
N LEU A 245 -12.68 1.01 -6.13
CA LEU A 245 -13.88 0.39 -6.71
C LEU A 245 -13.82 0.28 -8.25
N GLN A 246 -12.98 1.08 -8.91
CA GLN A 246 -12.66 1.01 -10.34
C GLN A 246 -11.36 0.24 -10.61
N ARG A 247 -10.95 -0.63 -9.68
CA ARG A 247 -9.78 -1.53 -9.75
C ARG A 247 -8.42 -0.83 -9.71
N GLY A 248 -8.34 0.40 -9.19
CA GLY A 248 -7.09 1.03 -8.78
C GLY A 248 -6.05 1.23 -9.88
N LYS A 249 -6.44 1.24 -11.16
CA LYS A 249 -5.51 1.45 -12.27
C LYS A 249 -4.88 2.84 -12.19
N GLY A 250 -3.55 2.92 -12.25
CA GLY A 250 -2.83 4.19 -12.28
C GLY A 250 -3.18 5.04 -13.51
N GLY A 251 -3.11 6.35 -13.34
CA GLY A 251 -3.34 7.35 -14.37
C GLY A 251 -2.44 7.15 -15.59
N LYS A 252 -2.94 7.57 -16.76
CA LYS A 252 -2.16 7.51 -18.00
C LYS A 252 -0.91 8.38 -17.85
N SER A 253 0.22 7.80 -18.26
CA SER A 253 1.57 8.37 -18.22
C SER A 253 2.10 8.47 -16.78
N LEU A 254 2.85 7.44 -16.37
CA LEU A 254 3.62 7.34 -15.12
C LEU A 254 2.88 7.06 -13.80
N GLY A 255 1.54 7.11 -13.72
CA GLY A 255 0.83 6.78 -12.47
C GLY A 255 1.01 5.32 -12.01
N GLY A 256 1.19 5.12 -10.70
CA GLY A 256 1.31 3.81 -10.06
C GLY A 256 -0.03 3.10 -9.86
N PHE A 257 -0.05 1.77 -9.93
CA PHE A 257 -1.21 0.95 -9.57
C PHE A 257 -1.55 1.14 -8.08
N GLY A 258 -2.83 1.13 -7.75
CA GLY A 258 -3.37 1.69 -6.49
C GLY A 258 -3.90 3.12 -6.66
N GLY A 259 -4.16 3.56 -7.90
CA GLY A 259 -4.78 4.85 -8.19
C GLY A 259 -3.82 6.04 -8.22
N GLY A 260 -2.52 5.85 -8.39
CA GLY A 260 -1.60 6.98 -8.57
C GLY A 260 -1.94 7.78 -9.84
N GLY A 261 -2.05 9.10 -9.73
CA GLY A 261 -2.31 10.03 -10.83
C GLY A 261 -1.16 10.08 -11.84
N GLY A 262 -1.47 10.33 -13.11
CA GLY A 262 -0.48 10.40 -14.19
C GLY A 262 -0.11 11.82 -14.58
N SER A 263 1.09 12.00 -15.13
CA SER A 263 1.58 13.24 -15.73
C SER A 263 1.49 13.12 -17.26
N HIS A 264 0.57 13.86 -17.89
CA HIS A 264 0.01 13.41 -19.19
C HIS A 264 0.95 13.28 -20.37
N THR A 265 2.02 14.06 -20.45
CA THR A 265 3.08 14.01 -21.48
C THR A 265 4.20 14.95 -21.03
N VAL A 266 5.30 15.04 -21.78
CA VAL A 266 6.46 15.94 -21.61
C VAL A 266 6.10 17.31 -20.98
N ASN A 267 6.84 17.71 -19.93
CA ASN A 267 6.74 19.00 -19.22
C ASN A 267 5.32 19.40 -18.74
N LYS A 268 4.68 18.52 -17.96
CA LYS A 268 3.38 18.77 -17.31
C LYS A 268 3.47 18.60 -15.79
N GLY A 269 2.42 18.96 -15.07
CA GLY A 269 2.39 18.82 -13.62
C GLY A 269 2.51 17.35 -13.16
N PRO A 270 3.06 17.11 -11.96
CA PRO A 270 3.20 15.78 -11.38
C PRO A 270 1.88 15.20 -10.86
N GLY A 271 1.75 13.88 -10.89
CA GLY A 271 0.50 13.20 -10.49
C GLY A 271 0.30 13.10 -8.98
N GLY A 272 -0.95 13.13 -8.52
CA GLY A 272 -1.30 12.93 -7.11
C GLY A 272 -1.24 11.46 -6.68
N GLY A 273 -1.01 11.19 -5.40
CA GLY A 273 -0.98 9.85 -4.82
C GLY A 273 -2.39 9.25 -4.66
N GLY A 274 -2.52 7.94 -4.89
CA GLY A 274 -3.78 7.22 -4.63
C GLY A 274 -3.96 6.90 -3.15
N GLY A 275 -5.18 6.58 -2.71
CA GLY A 275 -5.43 6.27 -1.30
C GLY A 275 -6.90 6.10 -0.96
N TYR A 276 -7.24 6.21 0.32
CA TYR A 276 -8.63 6.31 0.76
C TYR A 276 -9.27 7.51 0.08
N THR A 277 -8.64 8.68 0.18
CA THR A 277 -8.90 9.79 -0.75
C THR A 277 -7.69 9.98 -1.64
N GLY A 278 -7.93 10.46 -2.86
CA GLY A 278 -6.85 10.82 -3.76
C GLY A 278 -6.20 12.15 -3.38
N GLY A 279 -4.89 12.23 -3.52
CA GLY A 279 -4.15 13.49 -3.45
C GLY A 279 -4.30 14.29 -4.73
N SER A 280 -4.17 15.61 -4.63
CA SER A 280 -4.36 16.51 -5.77
C SER A 280 -3.27 16.37 -6.83
N GLY A 281 -3.60 16.63 -8.08
CA GLY A 281 -2.60 16.78 -9.14
C GLY A 281 -1.78 18.06 -8.95
N GLY A 282 -0.46 17.99 -9.16
CA GLY A 282 0.44 19.13 -9.03
C GLY A 282 0.41 20.07 -10.23
N ALA A 283 0.74 21.34 -10.02
CA ALA A 283 0.83 22.34 -11.10
C ALA A 283 2.03 22.11 -12.04
N ASN A 284 1.99 22.73 -13.22
CA ASN A 284 3.08 22.67 -14.19
C ASN A 284 4.22 23.66 -13.91
N ASP A 285 4.58 23.85 -12.65
CA ASP A 285 5.64 24.76 -12.24
C ASP A 285 6.91 23.98 -11.87
N ASP A 286 8.03 24.66 -11.77
CA ASP A 286 9.22 24.08 -11.17
C ASP A 286 9.07 24.09 -9.64
N ILE A 287 9.70 23.15 -8.95
CA ILE A 287 9.55 22.98 -7.49
C ILE A 287 8.07 22.73 -7.16
N SER A 288 7.47 21.73 -7.81
CA SER A 288 6.08 21.35 -7.57
C SER A 288 5.93 19.85 -7.29
N CYS A 289 4.85 19.48 -6.62
CA CYS A 289 4.49 18.08 -6.42
C CYS A 289 2.99 17.86 -6.41
N GLY A 290 2.58 16.66 -6.80
CA GLY A 290 1.22 16.19 -6.55
C GLY A 290 1.06 15.94 -5.05
N GLY A 291 -0.16 16.07 -4.55
CA GLY A 291 -0.48 15.73 -3.19
C GLY A 291 -0.41 14.22 -2.94
N GLY A 292 0.03 13.78 -1.77
CA GLY A 292 -0.12 12.37 -1.37
C GLY A 292 -1.57 12.01 -1.02
N GLY A 293 -1.92 10.74 -1.17
CA GLY A 293 -3.26 10.23 -0.87
C GLY A 293 -3.55 10.16 0.63
N GLY A 294 -4.84 10.17 0.98
CA GLY A 294 -5.30 9.92 2.33
C GLY A 294 -5.27 8.44 2.70
N SER A 295 -5.20 8.14 3.99
CA SER A 295 -5.20 6.79 4.54
C SER A 295 -6.48 6.50 5.33
N PHE A 296 -6.70 5.26 5.73
CA PHE A 296 -7.84 4.85 6.53
C PHE A 296 -7.44 3.69 7.43
N ASN A 297 -7.92 3.67 8.68
CA ASN A 297 -7.68 2.56 9.59
C ASN A 297 -8.84 2.46 10.59
N ASN A 298 -9.61 1.38 10.49
CA ASN A 298 -10.73 1.09 11.40
C ASN A 298 -10.38 -0.02 12.41
N GLY A 299 -9.09 -0.32 12.58
CA GLY A 299 -8.59 -1.30 13.54
C GLY A 299 -8.37 -0.69 14.92
N THR A 300 -8.20 -1.56 15.91
CA THR A 300 -7.72 -1.16 17.25
C THR A 300 -6.18 -1.15 17.28
N ASN A 301 -5.58 -0.67 18.39
CA ASN A 301 -4.12 -0.67 18.58
C ASN A 301 -3.33 -0.07 17.39
N GLN A 302 -3.77 1.11 16.96
CA GLN A 302 -3.24 1.74 15.75
C GLN A 302 -1.83 2.29 15.93
N GLN A 303 -0.98 2.09 14.93
CA GLN A 303 0.33 2.73 14.82
C GLN A 303 0.48 3.22 13.39
N ASN A 304 0.15 4.50 13.17
CA ASN A 304 0.14 5.10 11.84
C ASN A 304 1.29 6.11 11.75
N GLU A 305 2.06 6.01 10.68
CA GLU A 305 3.20 6.87 10.41
C GLU A 305 3.05 7.45 9.02
N CYS A 306 2.97 8.78 8.94
CA CYS A 306 3.03 9.43 7.64
C CYS A 306 4.44 9.26 7.10
N CYS A 307 4.53 9.04 5.79
CA CYS A 307 5.78 9.25 5.08
C CYS A 307 6.91 8.25 5.40
N ASN A 308 6.58 6.97 5.63
CA ASN A 308 7.53 5.89 5.94
C ASN A 308 8.26 5.37 4.68
N ASN A 309 7.53 5.20 3.57
CA ASN A 309 8.08 4.59 2.36
C ASN A 309 8.67 5.64 1.41
N SER A 310 9.99 5.82 1.48
CA SER A 310 10.69 6.83 0.69
C SER A 310 11.00 6.41 -0.74
N ALA A 311 10.95 5.12 -1.05
CA ALA A 311 11.15 4.63 -2.41
C ALA A 311 10.55 3.22 -2.58
N GLY A 312 9.87 3.00 -3.69
CA GLY A 312 9.43 1.69 -4.12
C GLY A 312 7.94 1.39 -3.86
N HIS A 313 7.63 0.10 -4.02
CA HIS A 313 6.29 -0.44 -3.95
C HIS A 313 5.73 -0.46 -2.53
N GLY A 314 4.41 -0.58 -2.43
CA GLY A 314 3.77 -0.94 -1.17
C GLY A 314 3.87 -2.44 -0.89
N TRP A 315 3.38 -2.82 0.28
CA TRP A 315 3.21 -4.21 0.70
C TRP A 315 2.19 -4.28 1.84
N VAL A 316 1.71 -5.49 2.15
CA VAL A 316 0.86 -5.77 3.30
C VAL A 316 1.44 -6.94 4.06
N ASN A 317 1.56 -6.83 5.38
CA ASN A 317 1.89 -7.95 6.26
C ASN A 317 0.71 -8.21 7.21
N ILE A 318 0.25 -9.45 7.25
CA ILE A 318 -0.84 -9.91 8.11
C ILE A 318 -0.30 -10.97 9.06
N THR A 319 -0.36 -10.71 10.36
CA THR A 319 0.11 -11.62 11.40
C THR A 319 -1.05 -12.06 12.27
N PHE A 320 -1.22 -13.36 12.45
CA PHE A 320 -2.20 -13.89 13.41
C PHE A 320 -1.72 -13.66 14.84
N LEU A 321 -2.59 -13.19 15.72
CA LEU A 321 -2.27 -12.95 17.13
C LEU A 321 -2.83 -14.05 18.04
N ARG A 322 -4.13 -14.35 17.95
CA ARG A 322 -4.83 -15.30 18.86
C ARG A 322 -6.21 -15.69 18.38
#